data_AF-A0A2E4DDZ7-F1
#
_entry.id   AF-A0A2E4DDZ7-F1
#
_cell.length_a   1.000
_cell.length_b   1.000
_cell.length_c   1.000
_cell.angle_alpha   90.00
_cell.angle_beta   90.00
_cell.angle_gamma   90.00
#
_symmetry.space_group_name_H-M   'P 1'
#
loop_
_entity.id
_entity.type
_entity.pdbx_description
1 polymer ?
#
loop_
_entity_poly.entity_id
_entity_poly.type
_entity_poly.pdbx_seq_one_letter_code
_entity_poly.pdbx_strand_id
1 'polypeptide(L)'
;MNRVEIESNFNQITIPTNVSPGMHRAYQISRYTHDYILSILTLNIRNNLPTRENFQEHVVQKMDEFYEEILPKLILIRDNPIHPRNFRKNVFTFSSTALLSKANDYTRLINKRLGEYLEDVSKFSPYCFSTESEFEGLKITGVDVIFIRDNELVYAQLKTKRDTLTGSQVPRSRVELSIHTNSMFVSLLDLGKWTFSSGDTGIERVSGQDFWSQIGLYYDVIEEEVARVVLRLEQDLF
;
A
#
# COMPACT_ATOMS: atom_id res chain seq x y z
N MET A 1 -21.37 8.09 -8.95
CA MET A 1 -21.17 8.67 -7.62
C MET A 1 -19.91 9.52 -7.67
N ASN A 2 -19.88 10.70 -7.03
CA ASN A 2 -18.67 11.54 -6.96
C ASN A 2 -18.38 11.99 -5.52
N ARG A 3 -17.22 12.63 -5.31
CA ARG A 3 -16.78 13.07 -3.98
C ARG A 3 -17.77 13.98 -3.26
N VAL A 4 -18.29 14.99 -3.96
CA VAL A 4 -19.21 15.98 -3.39
C VAL A 4 -20.51 15.33 -2.91
N GLU A 5 -21.03 14.40 -3.71
CA GLU A 5 -22.20 13.59 -3.36
C GLU A 5 -21.94 12.77 -2.08
N ILE A 6 -20.80 12.07 -2.01
CA ILE A 6 -20.44 11.25 -0.85
C ILE A 6 -20.33 12.13 0.40
N GLU A 7 -19.55 13.21 0.33
CA GLU A 7 -19.31 14.12 1.45
C GLU A 7 -20.59 14.78 1.99
N SER A 8 -21.60 14.95 1.14
CA SER A 8 -22.89 15.53 1.53
C SER A 8 -23.84 14.54 2.20
N ASN A 9 -23.64 13.23 1.99
CA ASN A 9 -24.65 12.22 2.34
C ASN A 9 -24.15 11.10 3.26
N PHE A 10 -22.84 10.88 3.42
CA PHE A 10 -22.34 9.78 4.27
C PHE A 10 -22.85 9.87 5.71
N ASN A 11 -23.14 11.08 6.21
CA ASN A 11 -23.61 11.33 7.57
C ASN A 11 -24.99 10.70 7.88
N GLN A 12 -25.73 10.26 6.86
CA GLN A 12 -26.99 9.54 7.00
C GLN A 12 -26.80 8.11 7.52
N ILE A 13 -25.59 7.57 7.42
CA ILE A 13 -25.25 6.24 7.93
C ILE A 13 -25.21 6.28 9.46
N THR A 14 -26.05 5.45 10.07
CA THR A 14 -26.06 5.25 11.53
C THR A 14 -24.80 4.52 11.97
N ILE A 15 -24.15 5.05 12.99
CA ILE A 15 -22.88 4.54 13.50
C ILE A 15 -23.15 3.61 14.70
N PRO A 16 -22.66 2.36 14.66
CA PRO A 16 -22.71 1.45 15.81
C PRO A 16 -21.90 1.99 17.01
N THR A 17 -22.34 1.65 18.23
CA THR A 17 -21.71 2.11 19.48
C THR A 17 -20.28 1.60 19.69
N ASN A 18 -19.91 0.50 19.04
CA ASN A 18 -18.57 -0.09 19.10
C ASN A 18 -17.55 0.58 18.15
N VAL A 19 -17.99 1.50 17.28
CA VAL A 19 -17.07 2.26 16.41
C VAL A 19 -16.55 3.49 17.16
N SER A 20 -15.22 3.58 17.31
CA SER A 20 -14.58 4.69 18.00
C SER A 20 -14.81 6.03 17.26
N PRO A 21 -14.93 7.16 17.97
CA PRO A 21 -15.19 8.48 17.36
C PRO A 21 -14.22 8.85 16.24
N GLY A 22 -12.94 8.49 16.35
CA GLY A 22 -11.93 8.74 15.32
C GLY A 22 -12.16 7.98 14.01
N MET A 23 -12.99 6.94 14.04
CA MET A 23 -13.29 6.08 12.87
C MET A 23 -14.68 6.31 12.29
N HIS A 24 -15.49 7.21 12.86
CA HIS A 24 -16.86 7.50 12.42
C HIS A 24 -16.95 7.83 10.93
N ARG A 25 -16.11 8.77 10.46
CA ARG A 25 -16.09 9.17 9.04
C ARG A 25 -15.72 8.02 8.11
N ALA A 26 -14.70 7.23 8.47
CA ALA A 26 -14.26 6.09 7.65
C ALA A 26 -15.37 5.03 7.55
N TYR A 27 -16.02 4.72 8.66
CA TYR A 27 -17.16 3.79 8.68
C TYR A 27 -18.29 4.28 7.79
N GLN A 28 -18.71 5.53 7.94
CA GLN A 28 -19.83 6.09 7.18
C GLN A 28 -19.56 6.13 5.68
N ILE A 29 -18.37 6.58 5.24
CA ILE A 29 -17.99 6.57 3.83
C ILE A 29 -18.00 5.15 3.29
N SER A 30 -17.42 4.20 4.03
CA SER A 30 -17.33 2.80 3.60
C SER A 30 -18.70 2.17 3.39
N ARG A 31 -19.66 2.46 4.27
CA ARG A 31 -21.04 1.95 4.17
C ARG A 31 -21.83 2.68 3.08
N TYR A 32 -21.68 3.98 2.96
CA TYR A 32 -22.39 4.78 1.95
C TYR A 32 -21.97 4.39 0.52
N THR A 33 -20.68 4.10 0.32
CA THR A 33 -20.12 3.77 -1.01
C THR A 33 -20.18 2.28 -1.35
N HIS A 34 -20.59 1.42 -0.41
CA HIS A 34 -20.47 -0.04 -0.52
C HIS A 34 -21.11 -0.60 -1.81
N ASP A 35 -22.42 -0.37 -2.00
CA ASP A 35 -23.16 -0.93 -3.14
C ASP A 35 -22.65 -0.39 -4.47
N TYR A 36 -22.27 0.89 -4.50
CA TYR A 36 -21.67 1.50 -5.69
C TYR A 36 -20.36 0.81 -6.06
N ILE A 37 -19.43 0.66 -5.10
CA ILE A 37 -18.14 0.02 -5.34
C ILE A 37 -18.34 -1.43 -5.80
N LEU A 38 -19.22 -2.18 -5.13
CA LEU A 38 -19.53 -3.56 -5.49
C LEU A 38 -20.06 -3.67 -6.93
N SER A 39 -20.95 -2.76 -7.33
CA SER A 39 -21.48 -2.73 -8.69
C SER A 39 -20.41 -2.46 -9.76
N ILE A 40 -19.49 -1.53 -9.48
CA ILE A 40 -18.39 -1.18 -10.38
C ILE A 40 -17.42 -2.34 -10.53
N LEU A 41 -16.98 -2.95 -9.43
CA LEU A 41 -16.07 -4.10 -9.46
C LEU A 41 -16.68 -5.29 -10.21
N THR A 42 -17.96 -5.58 -9.96
CA THR A 42 -18.68 -6.63 -10.67
C THR A 42 -18.72 -6.39 -12.18
N LEU A 43 -18.85 -5.12 -12.61
CA LEU A 43 -18.81 -4.75 -14.03
C LEU A 43 -17.39 -4.84 -14.61
N ASN A 44 -16.37 -4.39 -13.88
CA ASN A 44 -14.97 -4.38 -14.32
C ASN A 44 -14.47 -5.80 -14.58
N ILE A 45 -14.72 -6.73 -13.67
CA ILE A 45 -14.27 -8.13 -13.78
C ILE A 45 -14.83 -8.81 -15.03
N ARG A 46 -16.04 -8.48 -15.45
CA ARG A 46 -16.67 -9.08 -16.65
C ARG A 46 -16.00 -8.65 -17.96
N ASN A 47 -15.35 -7.49 -17.97
CA ASN A 47 -14.92 -6.85 -19.21
C ASN A 47 -13.40 -6.69 -19.34
N ASN A 48 -12.65 -6.67 -18.22
CA ASN A 48 -11.28 -6.15 -18.18
C ASN A 48 -10.30 -7.08 -17.46
N LEU A 49 -10.37 -8.40 -17.67
CA LEU A 49 -9.38 -9.32 -17.09
C LEU A 49 -8.01 -9.13 -17.76
N PRO A 50 -6.94 -8.87 -16.99
CA PRO A 50 -5.62 -8.68 -17.56
C PRO A 50 -5.02 -10.01 -18.02
N THR A 51 -4.38 -9.99 -19.19
CA THR A 51 -3.47 -11.07 -19.59
C THR A 51 -2.17 -10.96 -18.80
N ARG A 52 -1.41 -12.06 -18.72
CA ARG A 52 -0.09 -12.05 -18.09
C ARG A 52 0.86 -11.10 -18.80
N GLU A 53 0.81 -11.06 -20.13
CA GLU A 53 1.65 -10.21 -20.96
C GLU A 53 1.39 -8.72 -20.69
N ASN A 54 0.11 -8.29 -20.72
CA ASN A 54 -0.25 -6.90 -20.45
C ASN A 54 0.11 -6.49 -19.01
N PHE A 55 -0.05 -7.41 -18.06
CA PHE A 55 0.36 -7.16 -16.68
C PHE A 55 1.87 -7.02 -16.56
N GLN A 56 2.64 -7.88 -17.22
CA GLN A 56 4.09 -7.79 -17.24
C GLN A 56 4.59 -6.48 -17.84
N GLU A 57 4.03 -6.06 -18.98
CA GLU A 57 4.34 -4.75 -19.58
C GLU A 57 4.05 -3.59 -18.61
N HIS A 58 2.91 -3.64 -17.91
CA HIS A 58 2.55 -2.63 -16.91
C HIS A 58 3.54 -2.60 -15.74
N VAL A 59 3.92 -3.76 -15.19
CA VAL A 59 4.89 -3.85 -14.08
C VAL A 59 6.26 -3.35 -14.52
N VAL A 60 6.75 -3.75 -15.70
CA VAL A 60 8.02 -3.27 -16.26
C VAL A 60 8.01 -1.74 -16.36
N GLN A 61 6.95 -1.18 -16.94
CA GLN A 61 6.81 0.28 -17.05
C GLN A 61 6.86 0.96 -15.68
N LYS A 62 6.08 0.47 -14.71
CA LYS A 62 6.04 1.03 -13.34
C LYS A 62 7.38 0.93 -12.63
N MET A 63 8.10 -0.18 -12.81
CA MET A 63 9.39 -0.39 -12.19
C MET A 63 10.51 0.45 -12.84
N ASP A 64 10.42 0.70 -14.15
CA ASP A 64 11.31 1.64 -14.83
C ASP A 64 11.01 3.10 -14.42
N GLU A 65 9.73 3.49 -14.28
CA GLU A 65 9.33 4.79 -13.71
C GLU A 65 9.92 4.97 -12.29
N PHE A 66 9.82 3.93 -11.45
CA PHE A 66 10.43 3.92 -10.12
C PHE A 66 11.95 4.12 -10.18
N TYR A 67 12.65 3.43 -11.08
CA TYR A 67 14.10 3.56 -11.26
C TYR A 67 14.49 5.00 -11.64
N GLU A 68 13.86 5.54 -12.69
CA GLU A 68 14.17 6.89 -13.21
C GLU A 68 13.90 7.98 -12.17
N GLU A 69 12.89 7.77 -11.32
CA GLU A 69 12.57 8.70 -10.24
C GLU A 69 13.57 8.64 -9.07
N ILE A 70 14.07 7.44 -8.74
CA ILE A 70 14.82 7.17 -7.51
C ILE A 70 16.32 7.29 -7.70
N LEU A 71 16.88 6.84 -8.82
CA LEU A 71 18.33 6.88 -9.04
C LEU A 71 18.91 8.30 -8.86
N PRO A 72 18.36 9.38 -9.44
CA PRO A 72 18.91 10.73 -9.25
C PRO A 72 18.89 11.17 -7.78
N LYS A 73 17.89 10.73 -7.00
CA LYS A 73 17.78 11.05 -5.57
C LYS A 73 18.81 10.27 -4.74
N LEU A 74 19.08 9.02 -5.10
CA LEU A 74 20.13 8.22 -4.47
C LEU A 74 21.52 8.80 -4.76
N ILE A 75 21.79 9.19 -6.00
CA ILE A 75 23.02 9.91 -6.40
C ILE A 75 23.17 11.19 -5.58
N LEU A 76 22.09 11.97 -5.41
CA LEU A 76 22.11 13.17 -4.59
C LEU A 76 22.46 12.88 -3.12
N ILE A 77 21.96 11.78 -2.55
CA ILE A 77 22.32 11.35 -1.18
C ILE A 77 23.79 10.88 -1.13
N ARG A 78 24.27 10.19 -2.17
CA ARG A 78 25.65 9.70 -2.29
C ARG A 78 26.64 10.85 -2.34
N ASP A 79 26.37 11.87 -3.14
CA ASP A 79 27.35 12.91 -3.45
C ASP A 79 27.32 14.04 -2.42
N ASN A 80 26.19 14.25 -1.73
CA ASN A 80 26.09 15.31 -0.74
C ASN A 80 26.75 14.95 0.60
N PRO A 81 27.44 15.92 1.24
CA PRO A 81 27.88 15.79 2.62
C PRO A 81 26.69 15.84 3.58
N ILE A 82 26.84 15.25 4.77
CA ILE A 82 25.83 15.37 5.83
C ILE A 82 25.75 16.84 6.23
N HIS A 83 24.59 17.46 5.99
CA HIS A 83 24.37 18.86 6.33
C HIS A 83 24.54 19.08 7.85
N PRO A 84 25.23 20.13 8.32
CA PRO A 84 25.49 20.37 9.75
C PRO A 84 24.24 20.38 10.63
N ARG A 85 23.11 20.90 10.11
CA ARG A 85 21.79 20.87 10.79
C ARG A 85 21.27 19.45 11.08
N ASN A 86 21.76 18.44 10.36
CA ASN A 86 21.38 17.04 10.53
C ASN A 86 22.38 16.23 11.36
N PHE A 87 23.43 16.86 11.90
CA PHE A 87 24.51 16.17 12.62
C PHE A 87 24.00 15.34 13.82
N ARG A 88 22.89 15.74 14.47
CA ARG A 88 22.30 14.99 15.59
C ARG A 88 20.96 14.30 15.26
N LYS A 89 20.70 13.99 13.99
CA LYS A 89 19.43 13.39 13.57
C LYS A 89 19.30 11.93 13.99
N ASN A 90 20.39 11.15 13.96
CA ASN A 90 20.40 9.75 14.36
C ASN A 90 21.78 9.32 14.91
N VAL A 91 21.89 8.05 15.33
CA VAL A 91 23.14 7.45 15.85
C VAL A 91 24.31 7.58 14.86
N PHE A 92 24.04 7.48 13.56
CA PHE A 92 25.06 7.50 12.53
C PHE A 92 25.60 8.90 12.26
N THR A 93 24.71 9.91 12.19
CA THR A 93 25.12 11.29 11.94
C THR A 93 25.90 11.86 13.13
N PHE A 94 25.52 11.55 14.38
CA PHE A 94 26.22 12.10 15.55
C PHE A 94 27.57 11.43 15.77
N SER A 95 27.70 10.16 15.37
CA SER A 95 28.95 9.40 15.45
C SER A 95 29.87 9.67 14.26
N SER A 96 29.55 10.64 13.39
CA SER A 96 30.30 10.96 12.18
C SER A 96 30.49 9.76 11.22
N THR A 97 29.53 8.83 11.19
CA THR A 97 29.57 7.63 10.32
C THR A 97 28.79 7.88 9.02
N ALA A 98 29.41 8.61 8.09
CA ALA A 98 28.74 9.08 6.89
C ALA A 98 28.18 7.96 6.00
N LEU A 99 28.93 6.86 5.82
CA LEU A 99 28.50 5.73 4.98
C LEU A 99 27.25 5.05 5.53
N LEU A 100 27.23 4.76 6.84
CA LEU A 100 26.08 4.14 7.50
C LEU A 100 24.84 5.05 7.47
N SER A 101 25.04 6.37 7.65
CA SER A 101 23.95 7.34 7.53
C SER A 101 23.35 7.33 6.11
N LYS A 102 24.19 7.30 5.07
CA LYS A 102 23.73 7.29 3.67
C LYS A 102 23.03 5.98 3.32
N ALA A 103 23.57 4.83 3.73
CA ALA A 103 22.93 3.53 3.55
C ALA A 103 21.53 3.47 4.21
N ASN A 104 21.39 4.04 5.40
CA ASN A 104 20.09 4.16 6.07
C ASN A 104 19.11 5.09 5.31
N ASP A 105 19.60 6.17 4.70
CA ASP A 105 18.75 7.04 3.88
C ASP A 105 18.36 6.39 2.54
N TYR A 106 19.26 5.64 1.89
CA TYR A 106 18.94 4.86 0.68
C TYR A 106 17.82 3.86 0.93
N THR A 107 18.00 2.99 1.93
CA THR A 107 17.02 1.94 2.27
C THR A 107 15.66 2.53 2.64
N ARG A 108 15.62 3.66 3.36
CA ARG A 108 14.37 4.35 3.70
C ARG A 108 13.66 4.92 2.46
N LEU A 109 14.41 5.53 1.55
CA LEU A 109 13.86 6.08 0.31
C LEU A 109 13.30 4.97 -0.59
N ILE A 110 14.10 3.92 -0.83
CA ILE A 110 13.72 2.76 -1.64
C ILE A 110 12.46 2.10 -1.08
N ASN A 111 12.46 1.72 0.21
CA ASN A 111 11.33 1.02 0.82
C ASN A 111 10.03 1.84 0.76
N LYS A 112 10.11 3.15 1.04
CA LYS A 112 8.92 4.02 1.00
C LYS A 112 8.34 4.05 -0.42
N ARG A 113 9.19 4.33 -1.40
CA ARG A 113 8.74 4.54 -2.78
C ARG A 113 8.33 3.23 -3.43
N LEU A 114 9.03 2.13 -3.18
CA LEU A 114 8.64 0.81 -3.65
C LEU A 114 7.25 0.43 -3.13
N GLY A 115 6.93 0.72 -1.86
CA GLY A 115 5.59 0.48 -1.33
C GLY A 115 4.50 1.24 -2.09
N GLU A 116 4.73 2.51 -2.39
CA GLU A 116 3.79 3.35 -3.16
C GLU A 116 3.57 2.82 -4.59
N TYR A 117 4.64 2.36 -5.27
CA TYR A 117 4.54 1.80 -6.62
C TYR A 117 3.84 0.44 -6.63
N LEU A 118 4.12 -0.45 -5.68
CA LEU A 118 3.42 -1.74 -5.59
C LEU A 118 1.94 -1.58 -5.24
N GLU A 119 1.59 -0.58 -4.43
CA GLU A 119 0.19 -0.21 -4.21
C GLU A 119 -0.48 0.22 -5.52
N ASP A 120 0.20 1.03 -6.34
CA ASP A 120 -0.29 1.46 -7.65
C ASP A 120 -0.46 0.28 -8.63
N VAL A 121 0.50 -0.65 -8.67
CA VAL A 121 0.40 -1.89 -9.47
C VAL A 121 -0.84 -2.71 -9.09
N SER A 122 -1.23 -2.75 -7.81
CA SER A 122 -2.44 -3.46 -7.39
C SER A 122 -3.73 -2.88 -7.98
N LYS A 123 -3.74 -1.59 -8.34
CA LYS A 123 -4.87 -0.89 -8.95
C LYS A 123 -5.06 -1.23 -10.43
N PHE A 124 -4.09 -1.91 -11.05
CA PHE A 124 -4.26 -2.49 -12.38
C PHE A 124 -5.28 -3.63 -12.40
N SER A 125 -5.53 -4.27 -11.25
CA SER A 125 -6.50 -5.35 -11.15
C SER A 125 -7.94 -4.85 -11.32
N PRO A 126 -8.78 -5.52 -12.14
CA PRO A 126 -10.21 -5.22 -12.23
C PRO A 126 -10.98 -5.60 -10.96
N TYR A 127 -10.34 -6.34 -10.04
CA TYR A 127 -10.90 -6.71 -8.73
C TYR A 127 -10.72 -5.60 -7.70
N CYS A 128 -9.85 -4.61 -7.98
CA CYS A 128 -9.46 -3.56 -7.03
C CYS A 128 -10.17 -2.24 -7.32
N PHE A 129 -10.46 -1.50 -6.25
CA PHE A 129 -11.02 -0.17 -6.26
C PHE A 129 -10.27 0.70 -5.24
N SER A 130 -9.86 1.89 -5.65
CA SER A 130 -9.20 2.86 -4.79
C SER A 130 -10.07 4.11 -4.69
N THR A 131 -10.60 4.41 -3.51
CA THR A 131 -11.45 5.60 -3.33
C THR A 131 -10.68 6.90 -3.57
N GLU A 132 -9.36 6.89 -3.36
CA GLU A 132 -8.53 8.07 -3.60
C GLU A 132 -8.41 8.37 -5.11
N SER A 133 -8.22 7.34 -5.95
CA SER A 133 -8.16 7.52 -7.40
C SER A 133 -9.52 7.81 -8.02
N GLU A 134 -10.57 7.12 -7.56
CA GLU A 134 -11.90 7.18 -8.16
C GLU A 134 -12.74 8.37 -7.68
N PHE A 135 -12.48 8.88 -6.47
CA PHE A 135 -13.26 9.97 -5.86
C PHE A 135 -12.39 11.18 -5.47
N GLU A 136 -11.49 11.61 -6.36
CA GLU A 136 -10.74 12.87 -6.22
C GLU A 136 -10.04 13.04 -4.85
N GLY A 137 -9.32 12.00 -4.43
CA GLY A 137 -8.55 11.98 -3.19
C GLY A 137 -9.36 11.67 -1.93
N LEU A 138 -10.58 11.13 -2.05
CA LEU A 138 -11.35 10.71 -0.89
C LEU A 138 -10.71 9.48 -0.22
N LYS A 139 -10.12 9.69 0.96
CA LYS A 139 -9.52 8.61 1.76
C LYS A 139 -10.51 8.00 2.75
N ILE A 140 -10.53 6.66 2.79
CA ILE A 140 -11.05 5.89 3.93
C ILE A 140 -9.86 5.57 4.83
N THR A 141 -9.89 6.04 6.08
CA THR A 141 -8.77 5.90 7.01
C THR A 141 -8.41 4.42 7.20
N GLY A 142 -7.15 4.08 6.90
CA GLY A 142 -6.59 2.75 7.09
C GLY A 142 -6.89 1.75 5.97
N VAL A 143 -7.58 2.16 4.91
CA VAL A 143 -7.84 1.35 3.73
C VAL A 143 -7.04 1.92 2.56
N ASP A 144 -6.16 1.10 1.99
CA ASP A 144 -5.34 1.46 0.83
C ASP A 144 -6.01 0.94 -0.47
N VAL A 145 -6.66 -0.22 -0.41
CA VAL A 145 -7.45 -0.78 -1.53
C VAL A 145 -8.70 -1.50 -1.03
N ILE A 146 -9.75 -1.50 -1.83
CA ILE A 146 -10.96 -2.32 -1.65
C ILE A 146 -10.99 -3.32 -2.79
N PHE A 147 -11.18 -4.61 -2.50
CA PHE A 147 -11.31 -5.61 -3.55
C PHE A 147 -12.47 -6.56 -3.30
N ILE A 148 -12.94 -7.22 -4.35
CA ILE A 148 -14.04 -8.19 -4.24
C ILE A 148 -13.49 -9.61 -4.12
N ARG A 149 -14.01 -10.36 -3.14
CA ARG A 149 -13.73 -11.78 -2.93
C ARG A 149 -15.02 -12.48 -2.54
N ASP A 150 -15.35 -13.57 -3.21
CA ASP A 150 -16.57 -14.35 -2.94
C ASP A 150 -17.85 -13.48 -2.94
N ASN A 151 -17.94 -12.53 -3.88
CA ASN A 151 -19.01 -11.53 -4.03
C ASN A 151 -19.15 -10.50 -2.89
N GLU A 152 -18.18 -10.42 -1.98
CA GLU A 152 -18.15 -9.48 -0.88
C GLU A 152 -16.97 -8.50 -1.00
N LEU A 153 -17.15 -7.27 -0.52
CA LEU A 153 -16.05 -6.30 -0.47
C LEU A 153 -15.13 -6.58 0.73
N VAL A 154 -13.83 -6.62 0.46
CA VAL A 154 -12.75 -6.71 1.43
C VAL A 154 -12.01 -5.38 1.47
N TYR A 155 -11.90 -4.78 2.65
CA TYR A 155 -11.19 -3.51 2.87
C TYR A 155 -9.78 -3.82 3.35
N ALA A 156 -8.77 -3.48 2.54
CA ALA A 156 -7.41 -3.90 2.78
C ALA A 156 -6.46 -2.75 3.09
N GLN A 157 -5.57 -2.99 4.05
CA GLN A 157 -4.40 -2.17 4.30
C GLN A 157 -3.17 -2.85 3.71
N LEU A 158 -2.44 -2.16 2.85
CA LEU A 158 -1.28 -2.67 2.14
C LEU A 158 0.02 -2.20 2.81
N LYS A 159 1.00 -3.09 2.93
CA LYS A 159 2.37 -2.78 3.36
C LYS A 159 3.36 -3.51 2.45
N THR A 160 4.55 -2.95 2.27
CA THR A 160 5.57 -3.55 1.39
C THR A 160 5.99 -4.95 1.87
N LYS A 161 6.19 -5.15 3.18
CA LYS A 161 6.64 -6.42 3.76
C LYS A 161 6.02 -6.69 5.14
N ARG A 162 6.14 -7.92 5.66
CA ARG A 162 5.41 -8.40 6.85
C ARG A 162 5.83 -7.73 8.16
N ASP A 163 7.06 -7.23 8.22
CA ASP A 163 7.66 -6.55 9.36
C ASP A 163 7.65 -5.02 9.24
N THR A 164 6.86 -4.45 8.30
CA THR A 164 6.78 -2.99 8.10
C THR A 164 6.22 -2.25 9.31
N LEU A 165 5.28 -2.84 10.08
CA LEU A 165 4.70 -2.14 11.23
C LEU A 165 5.64 -2.16 12.44
N THR A 166 5.82 -0.98 13.02
CA THR A 166 6.45 -0.77 14.33
C THR A 166 5.41 -0.81 15.45
N GLY A 167 5.86 -0.96 16.70
CA GLY A 167 4.99 -1.28 17.85
C GLY A 167 3.77 -0.36 18.06
N SER A 168 3.87 0.93 17.76
CA SER A 168 2.73 1.87 17.90
C SER A 168 1.74 1.81 16.73
N GLN A 169 2.13 1.22 15.59
CA GLN A 169 1.30 1.18 14.39
C GLN A 169 0.34 -0.01 14.41
N VAL A 170 0.69 -1.13 15.04
CA VAL A 170 -0.14 -2.35 15.08
C VAL A 170 -1.50 -2.09 15.74
N PRO A 171 -1.61 -1.49 16.94
CA PRO A 171 -2.91 -1.23 17.56
C PRO A 171 -3.78 -0.29 16.70
N ARG A 172 -3.15 0.68 16.03
CA ARG A 172 -3.84 1.61 15.15
C ARG A 172 -4.43 0.90 13.93
N SER A 173 -3.63 0.11 13.22
CA SER A 173 -4.09 -0.68 12.07
C SER A 173 -5.25 -1.62 12.44
N ARG A 174 -5.23 -2.19 13.65
CA ARG A 174 -6.33 -3.02 14.16
C ARG A 174 -7.63 -2.22 14.32
N VAL A 175 -7.57 -1.06 14.97
CA VAL A 175 -8.74 -0.19 15.13
C VAL A 175 -9.27 0.23 13.76
N GLU A 176 -8.38 0.61 12.85
CA GLU A 176 -8.72 1.04 11.50
C GLU A 176 -9.44 -0.04 10.69
N LEU A 177 -8.96 -1.28 10.72
CA LEU A 177 -9.54 -2.38 9.94
C LEU A 177 -10.77 -3.03 10.60
N SER A 178 -10.85 -3.01 11.93
CA SER A 178 -11.92 -3.67 12.70
C SER A 178 -13.33 -3.11 12.49
N ILE A 179 -13.47 -1.93 11.86
CA ILE A 179 -14.78 -1.33 11.58
C ILE A 179 -15.47 -1.95 10.36
N HIS A 180 -14.73 -2.72 9.57
CA HIS A 180 -15.21 -3.36 8.36
C HIS A 180 -15.57 -4.83 8.62
N THR A 181 -16.64 -5.29 8.00
CA THR A 181 -17.10 -6.69 8.14
C THR A 181 -16.04 -7.66 7.61
N ASN A 182 -15.50 -7.36 6.41
CA ASN A 182 -14.38 -8.09 5.83
C ASN A 182 -13.21 -7.12 5.70
N SER A 183 -12.11 -7.42 6.38
CA SER A 183 -10.88 -6.63 6.30
C SER A 183 -9.67 -7.52 6.24
N MET A 184 -8.61 -6.99 5.64
CA MET A 184 -7.38 -7.73 5.41
C MET A 184 -6.17 -6.85 5.61
N PHE A 185 -5.15 -7.43 6.24
CA PHE A 185 -3.84 -6.82 6.35
C PHE A 185 -2.87 -7.53 5.40
N VAL A 186 -2.35 -6.80 4.42
CA VAL A 186 -1.63 -7.36 3.29
C VAL A 186 -0.17 -6.94 3.32
N SER A 187 0.70 -7.91 3.05
CA SER A 187 2.10 -7.68 2.71
C SER A 187 2.31 -7.90 1.21
N LEU A 188 2.65 -6.86 0.46
CA LEU A 188 2.79 -6.92 -1.01
C LEU A 188 3.92 -7.85 -1.44
N LEU A 189 4.99 -7.97 -0.65
CA LEU A 189 6.06 -8.95 -0.84
C LEU A 189 6.03 -10.00 0.29
N ASP A 190 6.37 -11.24 -0.04
CA ASP A 190 6.60 -12.31 0.93
C ASP A 190 8.00 -12.17 1.55
N LEU A 191 8.18 -11.15 2.39
CA LEU A 191 9.45 -10.86 3.03
C LEU A 191 9.26 -10.58 4.53
N GLY A 192 10.25 -11.02 5.32
CA GLY A 192 10.28 -10.80 6.77
C GLY A 192 9.31 -11.67 7.56
N LYS A 193 9.24 -11.41 8.86
CA LYS A 193 8.30 -12.06 9.79
C LYS A 193 7.16 -11.11 10.12
N TRP A 194 5.97 -11.65 10.35
CA TRP A 194 4.82 -10.83 10.73
C TRP A 194 5.03 -10.09 12.05
N THR A 195 4.93 -8.76 12.03
CA THR A 195 4.81 -7.94 13.24
C THR A 195 3.36 -7.60 13.58
N PHE A 196 2.47 -7.62 12.59
CA PHE A 196 1.02 -7.55 12.80
C PHE A 196 0.51 -8.96 13.13
N SER A 197 0.15 -9.25 14.38
CA SER A 197 -0.53 -10.51 14.73
C SER A 197 -2.04 -10.38 14.59
N SER A 198 -2.72 -11.45 14.16
CA SER A 198 -4.20 -11.46 14.03
C SER A 198 -4.89 -11.17 15.38
N GLY A 199 -4.27 -11.60 16.49
CA GLY A 199 -4.79 -11.39 17.85
C GLY A 199 -6.27 -11.76 17.97
N ASP A 200 -7.00 -10.98 18.77
CA ASP A 200 -8.44 -11.15 18.99
C ASP A 200 -9.31 -10.49 17.90
N THR A 201 -8.68 -9.78 16.95
CA THR A 201 -9.42 -9.03 15.93
C THR A 201 -9.94 -9.90 14.79
N GLY A 202 -9.38 -11.10 14.62
CA GLY A 202 -9.74 -11.99 13.52
C GLY A 202 -9.37 -11.45 12.13
N ILE A 203 -8.68 -10.30 12.03
CA ILE A 203 -8.27 -9.70 10.76
C ILE A 203 -7.34 -10.67 10.02
N GLU A 204 -7.70 -11.00 8.80
CA GLU A 204 -6.94 -11.89 7.94
C GLU A 204 -5.61 -11.24 7.52
N ARG A 205 -4.57 -12.06 7.40
CA ARG A 205 -3.24 -11.63 6.97
C ARG A 205 -2.77 -12.48 5.82
N VAL A 206 -2.40 -11.84 4.72
CA VAL A 206 -1.92 -12.50 3.50
C VAL A 206 -0.67 -11.81 2.98
N SER A 207 0.15 -12.53 2.23
CA SER A 207 1.40 -11.99 1.70
C SER A 207 1.74 -12.50 0.32
N GLY A 208 2.34 -11.66 -0.52
CA GLY A 208 2.86 -12.05 -1.82
C GLY A 208 1.81 -12.78 -2.66
N GLN A 209 2.14 -13.98 -3.12
CA GLN A 209 1.29 -14.82 -3.98
C GLN A 209 -0.16 -14.95 -3.49
N ASP A 210 -0.38 -15.06 -2.17
CA ASP A 210 -1.72 -15.22 -1.61
C ASP A 210 -2.60 -13.98 -1.85
N PHE A 211 -2.02 -12.78 -1.84
CA PHE A 211 -2.75 -11.55 -2.12
C PHE A 211 -2.92 -11.33 -3.62
N TRP A 212 -1.83 -11.39 -4.38
CA TRP A 212 -1.85 -11.06 -5.80
C TRP A 212 -2.75 -12.02 -6.58
N SER A 213 -2.80 -13.30 -6.21
CA SER A 213 -3.73 -14.26 -6.83
C SER A 213 -5.21 -13.94 -6.55
N GLN A 214 -5.54 -13.43 -5.35
CA GLN A 214 -6.91 -13.03 -5.01
C GLN A 214 -7.41 -11.85 -5.86
N ILE A 215 -6.49 -10.99 -6.32
CA ILE A 215 -6.81 -9.88 -7.22
C ILE A 215 -6.46 -10.21 -8.68
N GLY A 216 -6.25 -11.49 -9.03
CA GLY A 216 -6.06 -11.92 -10.41
C GLY A 216 -4.77 -11.44 -11.07
N LEU A 217 -3.70 -11.18 -10.29
CA LEU A 217 -2.40 -10.70 -10.76
C LEU A 217 -1.28 -11.72 -10.46
N TYR A 218 -0.14 -11.55 -11.13
CA TYR A 218 0.94 -12.54 -11.17
C TYR A 218 2.12 -12.11 -10.27
N TYR A 219 2.22 -12.70 -9.08
CA TYR A 219 3.24 -12.28 -8.10
C TYR A 219 4.68 -12.50 -8.56
N ASP A 220 4.93 -13.57 -9.31
CA ASP A 220 6.25 -13.89 -9.84
C ASP A 220 6.79 -12.78 -10.76
N VAL A 221 5.95 -12.19 -11.60
CA VAL A 221 6.29 -11.02 -12.42
C VAL A 221 6.74 -9.84 -11.55
N ILE A 222 6.05 -9.60 -10.43
CA ILE A 222 6.37 -8.51 -9.51
C ILE A 222 7.71 -8.77 -8.82
N GLU A 223 7.93 -9.99 -8.34
CA GLU A 223 9.16 -10.38 -7.64
C GLU A 223 10.38 -10.26 -8.57
N GLU A 224 10.28 -10.77 -9.80
CA GLU A 224 11.32 -10.68 -10.82
C GLU A 224 11.68 -9.23 -11.15
N GLU A 225 10.68 -8.38 -11.38
CA GLU A 225 10.90 -6.98 -11.76
C GLU A 225 11.41 -6.10 -10.60
N VAL A 226 10.95 -6.36 -9.38
CA VAL A 226 11.51 -5.72 -8.18
C VAL A 226 12.98 -6.10 -8.02
N ALA A 227 13.33 -7.38 -8.16
CA ALA A 227 14.71 -7.83 -8.07
C ALA A 227 15.59 -7.20 -9.17
N ARG A 228 15.12 -7.21 -10.42
CA ARG A 228 15.80 -6.60 -11.57
C ARG A 228 16.16 -5.13 -11.31
N VAL A 229 15.18 -4.33 -10.89
CA VAL A 229 15.39 -2.89 -10.70
C VAL A 229 16.23 -2.57 -9.47
N VAL A 230 16.06 -3.30 -8.36
CA VAL A 230 16.90 -3.09 -7.18
C VAL A 230 18.37 -3.43 -7.48
N LEU A 231 18.64 -4.51 -8.21
CA LEU A 231 20.01 -4.86 -8.65
C LEU A 231 20.58 -3.79 -9.60
N ARG A 232 19.78 -3.28 -10.53
CA ARG A 232 20.18 -2.19 -11.43
C ARG A 232 20.52 -0.92 -10.64
N LEU A 233 19.71 -0.55 -9.64
CA LEU A 233 19.99 0.59 -8.76
C LEU A 233 21.33 0.41 -8.01
N GLU A 234 21.65 -0.79 -7.53
CA GLU A 234 22.93 -1.06 -6.87
C GLU A 234 24.11 -0.89 -7.83
N GLN A 235 24.01 -1.45 -9.04
CA GLN A 235 25.04 -1.36 -10.09
C GLN A 235 25.31 0.07 -10.57
N ASP A 236 24.27 0.89 -10.69
CA ASP A 236 24.42 2.27 -11.19
C ASP A 236 24.78 3.27 -10.08
N LEU A 237 24.57 2.91 -8.81
CA LEU A 237 24.90 3.76 -7.67
C LEU A 237 26.37 3.62 -7.24
N PHE A 238 26.99 2.45 -7.43
CA PHE A 238 28.33 2.07 -6.96
C PHE A 238 29.24 1.55 -8.07
#